data_AF-A0A8T6SKA3-F1
#
_entry.id   AF-A0A8T6SKA3-F1
#
_cell.length_a   1.000
_cell.length_b   1.000
_cell.length_c   1.000
_cell.angle_alpha   90.00
_cell.angle_beta   90.00
_cell.angle_gamma   90.00
#
_symmetry.space_group_name_H-M   'P 1'
#
loop_
_entity.id
_entity.type
_entity.pdbx_description
1 polymer ?
#
loop_
_entity_poly.entity_id
_entity_poly.type
_entity_poly.pdbx_seq_one_letter_code
_entity_poly.pdbx_strand_id
1 'polypeptide(L)'
;MKEGEKMKDWKGGIITEGLSDPTMINKFSVYDATISKDNMPIDYERNLGRWHGYGVRCSRDEIDALQPYILRGWYAHFWNEDKIIVVYNDKQFELLKNDKSTWKEAIEHGKAQGIPEHELDFSPD
;
A
#
# COMPACT_ATOMS: atom_id res chain seq x y z
N MET A 1 -20.54 3.41 -24.28
CA MET A 1 -19.45 3.37 -23.27
C MET A 1 -18.20 3.83 -23.98
N LYS A 2 -17.48 4.83 -23.47
CA LYS A 2 -16.24 5.29 -24.12
C LYS A 2 -15.15 4.26 -23.85
N GLU A 3 -14.49 3.84 -24.91
CA GLU A 3 -13.32 2.96 -24.89
C GLU A 3 -12.17 3.71 -24.20
N GLY A 4 -11.77 3.29 -23.00
CA GLY A 4 -10.54 3.80 -22.35
C GLY A 4 -10.57 4.12 -20.86
N GLU A 5 -11.73 4.22 -20.19
CA GLU A 5 -11.72 4.31 -18.72
C GLU A 5 -11.51 2.92 -18.13
N LYS A 6 -10.27 2.63 -17.72
CA LYS A 6 -9.96 1.41 -16.95
C LYS A 6 -10.77 1.42 -15.65
N MET A 7 -11.39 0.30 -15.34
CA MET A 7 -12.20 0.15 -14.14
C MET A 7 -11.32 0.35 -12.90
N LYS A 8 -11.72 1.28 -12.03
CA LYS A 8 -11.06 1.57 -10.75
C LYS A 8 -11.76 0.85 -9.61
N ASP A 9 -11.67 -0.47 -9.63
CA ASP A 9 -12.35 -1.41 -8.73
C ASP A 9 -11.52 -1.78 -7.49
N TRP A 10 -10.23 -1.48 -7.48
CA TRP A 10 -9.38 -1.65 -6.29
C TRP A 10 -9.52 -0.47 -5.35
N LYS A 11 -9.62 -0.74 -4.05
CA LYS A 11 -9.41 0.24 -2.98
C LYS A 11 -8.06 -0.03 -2.34
N GLY A 12 -7.34 0.98 -1.87
CA GLY A 12 -6.08 0.75 -1.16
C GLY A 12 -5.71 1.83 -0.17
N GLY A 13 -4.76 1.49 0.70
CA GLY A 13 -4.12 2.40 1.63
C GLY A 13 -2.69 2.70 1.17
N ILE A 14 -2.36 3.98 1.06
CA ILE A 14 -1.00 4.46 0.74
C ILE A 14 -0.56 5.46 1.80
N ILE A 15 0.62 5.26 2.37
CA ILE A 15 1.31 6.23 3.24
C ILE A 15 2.42 6.88 2.42
N THR A 16 2.38 8.20 2.23
CA THR A 16 3.31 8.87 1.31
C THR A 16 4.76 8.90 1.78
N GLU A 17 5.01 8.75 3.07
CA GLU A 17 6.36 8.60 3.63
C GLU A 17 7.07 7.33 3.11
N GLY A 18 6.29 6.33 2.69
CA GLY A 18 6.81 5.13 2.04
C GLY A 18 7.07 5.26 0.55
N LEU A 19 6.96 6.46 -0.03
CA LEU A 19 7.17 6.72 -1.45
C LEU A 19 8.42 7.55 -1.72
N SER A 20 9.17 7.19 -2.77
CA SER A 20 10.28 8.00 -3.28
C SER A 20 9.81 9.28 -4.00
N ASP A 21 8.59 9.25 -4.55
CA ASP A 21 7.90 10.41 -5.11
C ASP A 21 6.46 10.49 -4.55
N PRO A 22 6.23 11.34 -3.53
CA PRO A 22 4.90 11.52 -2.96
C PRO A 22 3.83 12.01 -3.96
N THR A 23 4.24 12.63 -5.08
CA THR A 23 3.29 13.13 -6.09
C THR A 23 2.58 12.03 -6.86
N MET A 24 3.06 10.77 -6.73
CA MET A 24 2.39 9.60 -7.27
C MET A 24 0.94 9.48 -6.80
N ILE A 25 0.60 9.99 -5.62
CA ILE A 25 -0.77 9.99 -5.12
C ILE A 25 -1.76 10.69 -6.08
N ASN A 26 -1.29 11.67 -6.86
CA ASN A 26 -2.11 12.41 -7.84
C ASN A 26 -2.56 11.56 -9.04
N LYS A 27 -2.02 10.36 -9.22
CA LYS A 27 -2.45 9.41 -10.24
C LYS A 27 -3.70 8.62 -9.80
N PHE A 28 -3.99 8.60 -8.51
CA PHE A 28 -5.06 7.82 -7.93
C PHE A 28 -6.35 8.63 -7.74
N SER A 29 -7.48 7.95 -7.67
CA SER A 29 -8.74 8.56 -7.25
C SER A 29 -8.83 8.51 -5.72
N VAL A 30 -8.31 9.55 -5.05
CA VAL A 30 -8.33 9.67 -3.58
C VAL A 30 -9.77 9.86 -3.08
N TYR A 31 -10.18 9.08 -2.08
CA TYR A 31 -11.50 9.20 -1.43
C TYR A 31 -11.43 9.47 0.08
N ASP A 32 -10.28 9.23 0.71
CA ASP A 32 -10.06 9.49 2.13
C ASP A 32 -8.62 9.98 2.36
N ALA A 33 -8.43 10.81 3.38
CA ALA A 33 -7.12 11.31 3.77
C ALA A 33 -7.04 11.46 5.30
N THR A 34 -5.99 10.89 5.88
CA THR A 34 -5.71 10.94 7.32
C THR A 34 -4.30 11.45 7.53
N ILE A 35 -4.15 12.37 8.50
CA ILE A 35 -2.86 12.87 8.95
C ILE A 35 -2.69 12.48 10.40
N SER A 36 -1.60 11.77 10.73
CA SER A 36 -1.31 11.39 12.12
C SER A 36 -0.90 12.60 12.96
N LYS A 37 -0.77 12.40 14.28
CA LYS A 37 -0.30 13.47 15.17
C LYS A 37 1.14 13.86 14.80
N ASP A 38 1.48 15.11 15.10
CA ASP A 38 2.84 15.60 14.93
C ASP A 38 3.81 14.93 15.91
N ASN A 39 5.10 14.94 15.55
CA ASN A 39 6.20 14.33 16.33
C ASN A 39 6.02 12.82 16.63
N MET A 40 5.37 12.09 15.72
CA MET A 40 5.33 10.62 15.75
C MET A 40 6.60 10.06 15.08
N PRO A 41 7.13 8.91 15.51
CA PRO A 41 8.12 8.17 14.75
C PRO A 41 7.57 7.86 13.35
N ILE A 42 8.27 8.32 12.30
CA ILE A 42 7.86 8.05 10.91
C ILE A 42 8.61 6.88 10.27
N ASP A 43 9.65 6.40 10.94
CA ASP A 43 10.43 5.22 10.59
C ASP A 43 11.04 4.58 11.84
N TYR A 44 11.73 3.46 11.65
CA TYR A 44 12.42 2.74 12.74
C TYR A 44 13.77 3.38 13.14
N GLU A 45 14.21 4.43 12.44
CA GLU A 45 15.39 5.22 12.79
C GLU A 45 15.05 6.37 13.77
N ARG A 46 13.78 6.46 14.18
CA ARG A 46 13.24 7.46 15.11
C ARG A 46 13.24 8.88 14.54
N ASN A 47 13.22 9.02 13.21
CA ASN A 47 12.88 10.30 12.62
C ASN A 47 11.45 10.66 13.05
N LEU A 48 11.25 11.92 13.41
CA LEU A 48 9.97 12.42 13.91
C LEU A 48 9.25 13.19 12.81
N GLY A 49 7.94 13.01 12.74
CA GLY A 49 7.09 13.68 11.78
C GLY A 49 5.62 13.30 11.97
N ARG A 50 4.91 13.18 10.86
CA ARG A 50 3.53 12.72 10.80
C ARG A 50 3.37 11.86 9.55
N TRP A 51 2.48 10.89 9.60
CA TRP A 51 2.11 10.06 8.46
C TRP A 51 0.97 10.72 7.70
N HIS A 52 1.08 10.73 6.38
CA HIS A 52 -0.01 11.14 5.49
C HIS A 52 -0.54 9.90 4.78
N GLY A 53 -1.63 9.36 5.32
CA GLY A 53 -2.34 8.20 4.79
C GLY A 53 -3.45 8.63 3.84
N TYR A 54 -3.59 7.90 2.73
CA TYR A 54 -4.61 8.13 1.73
C TYR A 54 -5.34 6.85 1.39
N GLY A 55 -6.67 6.90 1.45
CA GLY A 55 -7.56 5.91 0.86
C GLY A 55 -7.76 6.21 -0.62
N VAL A 56 -7.42 5.26 -1.49
CA VAL A 56 -7.44 5.45 -2.95
C VAL A 56 -8.28 4.43 -3.68
N ARG A 57 -8.85 4.82 -4.81
CA ARG A 57 -9.37 3.91 -5.85
C ARG A 57 -8.45 3.90 -7.06
N CYS A 58 -8.21 2.71 -7.60
CA CYS A 58 -7.32 2.52 -8.73
C CYS A 58 -7.64 1.28 -9.57
N SER A 59 -7.05 1.25 -10.76
CA SER A 59 -6.95 0.08 -11.63
C SER A 59 -5.72 -0.75 -11.29
N ARG A 60 -5.66 -2.00 -11.79
CA ARG A 60 -4.46 -2.84 -11.63
C ARG A 60 -3.21 -2.21 -12.23
N ASP A 61 -3.30 -1.55 -13.38
CA ASP A 61 -2.11 -0.93 -13.99
C ASP A 61 -1.54 0.23 -13.17
N GLU A 62 -2.40 0.96 -12.44
CA GLU A 62 -1.94 2.02 -11.52
C GLU A 62 -1.23 1.42 -10.30
N ILE A 63 -1.66 0.24 -9.84
CA ILE A 63 -0.96 -0.53 -8.80
C ILE A 63 0.42 -0.97 -9.31
N ASP A 64 0.49 -1.51 -10.53
CA ASP A 64 1.75 -1.95 -11.13
C ASP A 64 2.71 -0.78 -11.35
N ALA A 65 2.19 0.37 -11.79
CA ALA A 65 2.98 1.59 -11.96
C ALA A 65 3.47 2.22 -10.64
N LEU A 66 2.83 1.92 -9.50
CA LEU A 66 3.23 2.40 -8.18
C LEU A 66 4.49 1.70 -7.67
N GLN A 67 4.67 0.42 -8.00
CA GLN A 67 5.71 -0.45 -7.43
C GLN A 67 7.12 0.18 -7.37
N PRO A 68 7.68 0.75 -8.45
CA PRO A 68 9.03 1.32 -8.41
C PRO A 68 9.19 2.54 -7.51
N TYR A 69 8.08 3.15 -7.06
CA TYR A 69 8.08 4.29 -6.16
C TYR A 69 7.98 3.89 -4.69
N ILE A 70 7.66 2.63 -4.38
CA ILE A 70 7.66 2.15 -2.99
C ILE A 70 9.11 2.09 -2.50
N LEU A 71 9.37 2.64 -1.31
CA LEU A 71 10.66 2.54 -0.65
C LEU A 71 10.83 1.16 -0.01
N ARG A 72 12.07 0.66 0.03
CA ARG A 72 12.38 -0.59 0.75
C ARG A 72 12.02 -0.45 2.23
N GLY A 73 11.39 -1.47 2.81
CA GLY A 73 10.88 -1.43 4.18
C GLY A 73 9.52 -0.76 4.31
N TRP A 74 8.86 -0.48 3.19
CA TRP A 74 7.47 -0.02 3.11
C TRP A 74 6.66 -0.91 2.17
N TYR A 75 5.34 -0.80 2.26
CA TYR A 75 4.44 -1.47 1.35
C TYR A 75 3.15 -0.66 1.19
N ALA A 76 2.43 -0.91 0.10
CA ALA A 76 1.04 -0.52 -0.07
C ALA A 76 0.19 -1.77 -0.22
N HIS A 77 -1.09 -1.69 0.11
CA HIS A 77 -2.02 -2.80 -0.06
C HIS A 77 -3.34 -2.34 -0.67
N PHE A 78 -3.93 -3.22 -1.47
CA PHE A 78 -5.14 -2.94 -2.24
C PHE A 78 -6.10 -4.11 -2.16
N TRP A 79 -7.40 -3.86 -1.99
CA TRP A 79 -8.45 -4.86 -1.93
C TRP A 79 -9.41 -4.73 -3.11
N ASN A 80 -9.87 -5.87 -3.58
CA ASN A 80 -10.95 -5.98 -4.55
C ASN A 80 -11.68 -7.29 -4.27
N GLU A 81 -12.93 -7.20 -3.85
CA GLU A 81 -13.76 -8.35 -3.45
C GLU A 81 -13.04 -9.27 -2.43
N ASP A 82 -12.64 -10.46 -2.86
CA ASP A 82 -11.96 -11.47 -2.04
C ASP A 82 -10.43 -11.44 -2.18
N LYS A 83 -9.87 -10.51 -2.96
CA LYS A 83 -8.44 -10.41 -3.26
C LYS A 83 -7.78 -9.25 -2.54
N ILE A 84 -6.51 -9.45 -2.22
CA ILE A 84 -5.60 -8.41 -1.74
C ILE A 84 -4.35 -8.42 -2.61
N ILE A 85 -3.91 -7.25 -3.06
CA ILE A 85 -2.58 -7.06 -3.64
C ILE A 85 -1.72 -6.34 -2.62
N VAL A 86 -0.59 -6.93 -2.25
CA VAL A 86 0.46 -6.28 -1.44
C VAL A 86 1.62 -5.92 -2.36
N VAL A 87 2.00 -4.65 -2.35
CA VAL A 87 3.04 -4.08 -3.23
C VAL A 87 4.23 -3.65 -2.38
N TYR A 88 5.33 -4.38 -2.52
CA TYR A 88 6.66 -3.97 -2.07
C TYR A 88 7.45 -3.39 -3.25
N ASN A 89 8.55 -2.71 -2.97
CA ASN A 89 9.40 -2.07 -3.98
C ASN A 89 9.95 -3.04 -5.06
N ASP A 90 10.12 -4.32 -4.71
CA ASP A 90 10.75 -5.35 -5.53
C ASP A 90 9.82 -6.51 -5.91
N LYS A 91 8.67 -6.66 -5.23
CA LYS A 91 7.74 -7.76 -5.45
C LYS A 91 6.30 -7.39 -5.11
N GLN A 92 5.37 -7.98 -5.85
CA GLN A 92 3.94 -7.94 -5.52
C GLN A 92 3.44 -9.34 -5.14
N PHE A 93 2.42 -9.39 -4.29
CA PHE A 93 1.76 -10.63 -3.88
C PHE A 93 0.25 -10.50 -4.02
N GLU A 94 -0.38 -11.52 -4.58
CA GLU A 94 -1.84 -11.66 -4.63
C GLU A 94 -2.28 -12.65 -3.56
N LEU A 95 -3.15 -12.19 -2.67
CA LEU A 95 -3.64 -12.93 -1.52
C LEU A 95 -5.16 -13.06 -1.59
N LEU A 96 -5.70 -14.03 -0.85
CA LEU A 96 -7.14 -14.15 -0.61
C LEU A 96 -7.48 -13.61 0.78
N LYS A 97 -8.44 -12.68 0.87
CA LYS A 97 -8.88 -12.03 2.13
C LYS A 97 -9.29 -13.06 3.19
N ASN A 98 -9.93 -14.15 2.76
CA ASN A 98 -10.46 -15.20 3.64
C ASN A 98 -9.54 -16.42 3.80
N ASP A 99 -8.37 -16.45 3.17
CA ASP A 99 -7.40 -17.54 3.31
C ASP A 99 -6.02 -17.00 3.68
N LYS A 100 -5.78 -16.95 5.00
CA LYS A 100 -4.52 -16.50 5.60
C LYS A 100 -3.32 -17.35 5.21
N SER A 101 -3.50 -18.57 4.70
CA SER A 101 -2.37 -19.38 4.24
C SER A 101 -1.68 -18.74 3.02
N THR A 102 -2.43 -17.99 2.21
CA THR A 102 -1.89 -17.25 1.04
C THR A 102 -1.00 -16.07 1.45
N TRP A 103 -1.09 -15.60 2.71
CA TRP A 103 -0.44 -14.38 3.19
C TRP A 103 1.01 -14.60 3.60
N LYS A 104 1.37 -15.86 3.87
CA LYS A 104 2.65 -16.23 4.49
C LYS A 104 3.84 -15.66 3.74
N GLU A 105 3.87 -15.81 2.41
CA GLU A 105 5.01 -15.35 1.59
C GLU A 105 5.15 -13.82 1.60
N ALA A 106 4.02 -13.09 1.55
CA ALA A 106 4.03 -11.64 1.62
C ALA A 106 4.52 -11.14 2.99
N ILE A 107 4.10 -11.80 4.08
CA ILE A 107 4.54 -11.46 5.45
C ILE A 107 6.04 -11.75 5.62
N GLU A 108 6.51 -12.92 5.18
CA GLU A 108 7.93 -13.29 5.25
C GLU A 108 8.80 -12.31 4.45
N HIS A 109 8.33 -11.87 3.29
CA HIS A 109 9.01 -10.85 2.47
C HIS A 109 9.09 -9.50 3.18
N GLY A 110 7.99 -9.01 3.74
CA GLY A 110 7.96 -7.76 4.49
C GLY A 110 8.90 -7.77 5.71
N LYS A 111 8.91 -8.88 6.45
CA LYS A 111 9.84 -9.10 7.57
C LYS A 111 11.29 -9.07 7.12
N ALA A 112 11.62 -9.68 5.98
CA ALA A 112 12.97 -9.65 5.41
C ALA A 112 13.42 -8.22 4.99
N GLN A 113 12.47 -7.32 4.71
CA GLN A 113 12.76 -5.90 4.47
C GLN A 113 12.86 -5.07 5.75
N GLY A 114 12.56 -5.63 6.92
CA GLY A 114 12.64 -4.96 8.23
C GLY A 114 11.30 -4.47 8.77
N ILE A 115 10.17 -4.78 8.12
CA ILE A 115 8.84 -4.38 8.60
C ILE A 115 8.44 -5.29 9.78
N PRO A 116 8.01 -4.73 10.92
CA PRO A 116 7.48 -5.49 12.05
C PRO A 116 6.26 -6.31 11.65
N GLU A 117 6.21 -7.56 12.10
CA GLU A 117 5.13 -8.48 11.76
C GLU A 117 3.73 -7.98 12.12
N HIS A 118 3.60 -7.21 13.21
CA HIS A 118 2.33 -6.63 13.65
C HIS A 118 1.80 -5.54 12.71
N GLU A 119 2.64 -4.98 11.83
CA GLU A 119 2.26 -4.02 10.80
C GLU A 119 1.93 -4.70 9.46
N LEU A 120 2.13 -6.03 9.35
CA LEU A 120 1.86 -6.84 8.15
C LEU A 120 0.50 -7.56 8.26
N ASP A 121 -0.49 -6.86 8.81
CA ASP A 121 -1.84 -7.39 9.05
C ASP A 121 -2.80 -7.22 7.87
N PHE A 122 -2.34 -6.51 6.82
CA PHE A 122 -3.06 -6.12 5.60
C PHE A 122 -4.54 -5.80 5.85
N SER A 123 -4.77 -5.06 6.95
CA SER A 123 -6.08 -4.85 7.60
C SER A 123 -7.20 -4.58 6.59
N PRO A 124 -8.14 -5.52 6.38
CA PRO A 124 -9.13 -5.39 5.31
C PRO A 124 -10.08 -4.20 5.50
N ASP A 125 -10.46 -3.56 4.39
CA ASP A 125 -11.64 -2.68 4.29
C ASP A 125 -12.94 -3.41 4.67
#